data_AF-A0A812W2Z6-F1
#
_entry.id   AF-A0A812W2Z6-F1
#
_cell.length_a   1.000
_cell.length_b   1.000
_cell.length_c   1.000
_cell.angle_alpha   90.00
_cell.angle_beta   90.00
_cell.angle_gamma   90.00
#
_symmetry.space_group_name_H-M   'P 1'
#
loop_
_entity.id
_entity.type
_entity.pdbx_description
1 polymer ?
#
loop_
_entity_poly.entity_id
_entity_poly.type
_entity_poly.pdbx_seq_one_letter_code
_entity_poly.pdbx_strand_id
1 'polypeptide(L)'
;QDASEILRLAETWHHCSLALLRTAPEAAVELTELGQLERKFQQGFTALVSESSLPKIHTSMARAQPRCCRSVLTRFLLRGRRLAEEAYADDLQERDLSSRAQMNFLLGYEDLTEGKLVYWMNADKDVDRNELGKITQVPGDYDKGVLLVKFSAGKFPIEPRWLCAADIQVGAFVQVAGDSDEVIGEVKRVDDGKEVVVEVKGEDQKYKPKKLILCDFQPEMLVFWTKADDDIPRGHLGVVLKDLNDSGRVKVKFPKGSWRFKPSEIVRAPIQPQSYVQWT
;
A
#
# COMPACT_ATOMS: atom_id res chain seq x y z
N GLN A 1 -25.27 13.39 3.16
CA GLN A 1 -25.13 12.00 3.64
C GLN A 1 -26.07 11.84 4.82
N ASP A 2 -26.89 10.80 4.77
CA ASP A 2 -28.10 10.66 5.57
C ASP A 2 -27.75 10.12 6.97
N ALA A 3 -28.18 10.82 8.02
CA ALA A 3 -27.88 10.45 9.41
C ALA A 3 -28.39 9.05 9.78
N SER A 4 -29.38 8.56 9.04
CA SER A 4 -29.93 7.20 9.17
C SER A 4 -28.93 6.10 8.79
N GLU A 5 -28.03 6.36 7.84
CA GLU A 5 -27.03 5.38 7.39
C GLU A 5 -25.90 5.20 8.42
N ILE A 6 -25.53 6.29 9.09
CA ILE A 6 -24.53 6.29 10.17
C ILE A 6 -25.05 5.50 11.39
N LEU A 7 -26.33 5.69 11.75
CA LEU A 7 -26.98 4.94 12.84
C LEU A 7 -27.01 3.44 12.54
N ARG A 8 -27.34 3.04 11.31
CA ARG A 8 -27.41 1.64 10.91
C ARG A 8 -26.03 0.94 10.95
N LEU A 9 -24.97 1.65 10.57
CA LEU A 9 -23.60 1.13 10.68
C LEU A 9 -23.15 0.98 12.14
N ALA A 10 -23.54 1.90 13.02
CA ALA A 10 -23.24 1.82 14.45
C ALA A 10 -23.94 0.62 15.13
N GLU A 11 -25.22 0.38 14.80
CA GLU A 11 -25.97 -0.79 15.31
C GLU A 11 -25.38 -2.12 14.82
N THR A 12 -25.00 -2.18 13.54
CA THR A 12 -24.38 -3.38 12.95
C THR A 12 -23.04 -3.70 13.65
N TRP A 13 -22.24 -2.67 13.90
CA TRP A 13 -20.97 -2.81 14.61
C TRP A 13 -21.16 -3.28 16.06
N HIS A 14 -22.18 -2.76 16.76
CA HIS A 14 -22.52 -3.17 18.12
C HIS A 14 -22.89 -4.66 18.20
N HIS A 15 -23.71 -5.14 17.26
CA HIS A 15 -24.09 -6.55 17.20
C HIS A 15 -22.91 -7.49 16.90
N CYS A 16 -22.03 -7.11 15.98
CA CYS A 16 -20.83 -7.89 15.68
C CYS A 16 -19.88 -7.99 16.88
N SER A 17 -19.68 -6.88 17.60
CA SER A 17 -18.84 -6.83 18.80
C SER A 17 -19.39 -7.73 19.92
N LEU A 18 -20.70 -7.75 20.13
CA LEU A 18 -21.35 -8.62 21.12
C LEU A 18 -21.26 -10.11 20.75
N ALA A 19 -21.35 -10.44 19.45
CA ALA A 19 -21.19 -11.81 18.97
C ALA A 19 -19.76 -12.33 19.19
N LEU A 20 -18.76 -11.50 18.89
CA LEU A 20 -17.33 -11.79 19.12
C LEU A 20 -16.99 -11.99 20.61
N LEU A 21 -17.58 -11.20 21.49
CA LEU A 21 -17.40 -11.34 22.95
C LEU A 21 -17.96 -12.66 23.50
N ARG A 22 -18.94 -13.28 22.83
CA ARG A 22 -19.49 -14.58 23.24
C ARG A 22 -18.63 -15.76 22.83
N THR A 23 -17.86 -15.64 21.76
CA THR A 23 -17.10 -16.77 21.18
C THR A 23 -15.65 -16.84 21.66
N ALA A 24 -15.10 -15.76 22.22
CA ALA A 24 -13.69 -15.70 22.65
C ALA A 24 -13.51 -14.90 23.96
N PRO A 25 -13.78 -15.51 25.13
CA PRO A 25 -13.74 -14.80 26.42
C PRO A 25 -12.34 -14.27 26.80
N GLU A 26 -11.26 -14.86 26.26
CA GLU A 26 -9.89 -14.39 26.48
C GLU A 26 -9.57 -13.08 25.73
N ALA A 27 -10.31 -12.74 24.67
CA ALA A 27 -10.22 -11.45 23.98
C ALA A 27 -10.96 -10.32 24.72
N ALA A 28 -11.74 -10.64 25.77
CA ALA A 28 -12.57 -9.68 26.50
C ALA A 28 -11.75 -8.66 27.33
N VAL A 29 -10.53 -9.02 27.75
CA VAL A 29 -9.68 -8.14 28.56
C VAL A 29 -9.15 -6.96 27.72
N GLU A 30 -8.69 -7.20 26.48
CA GLU A 30 -8.24 -6.14 25.56
C GLU A 30 -9.41 -5.33 24.97
N LEU A 31 -10.59 -5.94 24.79
CA LEU A 31 -11.82 -5.23 24.38
C LEU A 31 -12.35 -4.29 25.46
N THR A 32 -12.01 -4.53 26.74
CA THR A 32 -12.38 -3.62 27.83
C THR A 32 -11.58 -2.32 27.74
N GLU A 33 -10.30 -2.36 27.32
CA GLU A 33 -9.49 -1.17 27.08
C GLU A 33 -9.97 -0.39 25.84
N LEU A 34 -10.34 -1.08 24.76
CA LEU A 34 -10.97 -0.47 23.58
C LEU A 34 -12.33 0.15 23.92
N GLY A 35 -13.17 -0.52 24.72
CA GLY A 35 -14.45 0.00 25.19
C GLY A 35 -14.32 1.15 26.19
N GLN A 36 -13.18 1.28 26.88
CA GLN A 36 -12.82 2.46 27.66
C GLN A 36 -12.33 3.61 26.78
N LEU A 37 -11.58 3.31 25.71
CA LEU A 37 -11.14 4.29 24.72
C LEU A 37 -12.33 4.88 23.95
N GLU A 38 -13.28 4.03 23.56
CA GLU A 38 -14.53 4.42 22.91
C GLU A 38 -15.41 5.27 23.83
N ARG A 39 -15.54 4.88 25.11
CA ARG A 39 -16.25 5.71 26.11
C ARG A 39 -15.59 7.06 26.34
N LYS A 40 -14.26 7.14 26.40
CA LYS A 40 -13.53 8.42 26.48
C LYS A 40 -13.70 9.26 25.21
N PHE A 41 -13.74 8.62 24.05
CA PHE A 41 -13.99 9.29 22.77
C PHE A 41 -15.43 9.84 22.71
N GLN A 42 -16.43 9.05 23.10
CA GLN A 42 -17.84 9.46 23.18
C GLN A 42 -18.07 10.56 24.24
N GLN A 43 -17.44 10.46 25.42
CA GLN A 43 -17.51 11.49 26.48
C GLN A 43 -16.84 12.81 26.06
N GLY A 44 -15.71 12.74 25.32
CA GLY A 44 -15.10 13.92 24.71
C GLY A 44 -15.95 14.52 23.59
N PHE A 45 -16.69 13.69 22.85
CA PHE A 45 -17.59 14.13 21.77
C PHE A 45 -18.89 14.76 22.31
N THR A 46 -19.40 14.31 23.46
CA THR A 46 -20.62 14.89 24.08
C THR A 46 -20.34 16.21 24.81
N ALA A 47 -19.10 16.46 25.23
CA ALA A 47 -18.73 17.70 25.92
C ALA A 47 -18.52 18.91 24.98
N LEU A 48 -18.56 18.73 23.66
CA LEU A 48 -18.24 19.75 22.66
C LEU A 48 -19.25 19.74 21.50
N VAL A 49 -20.53 19.94 21.79
CA VAL A 49 -21.52 20.26 20.75
C VAL A 49 -22.33 21.48 21.16
N SER A 50 -21.79 22.66 20.86
CA SER A 50 -22.62 23.77 20.40
C SER A 50 -22.43 23.89 18.89
N GLU A 51 -23.51 24.17 18.15
CA GLU A 51 -23.51 24.22 16.67
C GLU A 51 -22.43 25.14 16.08
N SER A 52 -21.95 26.13 16.84
CA SER A 52 -20.89 27.06 16.42
C SER A 52 -19.48 26.44 16.37
N SER A 53 -19.30 25.20 16.86
CA SER A 53 -17.99 24.54 16.95
C SER A 53 -17.69 23.58 15.78
N LEU A 54 -18.71 23.23 14.99
CA LEU A 54 -18.63 22.26 13.88
C LEU A 54 -17.57 22.60 12.80
N PRO A 55 -17.38 23.88 12.37
CA PRO A 55 -16.36 24.20 11.37
C PRO A 55 -14.92 23.99 11.88
N LYS A 56 -14.68 24.13 13.19
CA LYS A 56 -13.37 23.96 13.81
C LYS A 56 -13.01 22.48 13.98
N ILE A 57 -14.00 21.64 14.27
CA ILE A 57 -13.84 20.18 14.35
C ILE A 57 -13.52 19.60 12.98
N HIS A 58 -14.20 20.05 11.91
CA HIS A 58 -13.93 19.61 10.54
C HIS A 58 -12.49 19.98 10.10
N THR A 59 -12.00 21.15 10.51
CA THR A 59 -10.64 21.62 10.21
C THR A 59 -9.57 20.86 11.02
N SER A 60 -9.86 20.47 12.26
CA SER A 60 -8.96 19.65 13.09
C SER A 60 -8.95 18.18 12.68
N MET A 61 -10.08 17.59 12.30
CA MET A 61 -10.15 16.23 11.77
C MET A 61 -9.45 16.10 10.42
N ALA A 62 -9.51 17.13 9.56
CA ALA A 62 -8.74 17.18 8.33
C ALA A 62 -7.21 17.27 8.56
N ARG A 63 -6.76 17.68 9.76
CA ARG A 63 -5.34 17.77 10.15
C ARG A 63 -4.84 16.58 10.97
N ALA A 64 -5.73 15.85 11.65
CA ALA A 64 -5.40 14.60 12.33
C ALA A 64 -5.21 13.49 11.27
N GLN A 65 -3.95 13.16 10.98
CA GLN A 65 -3.57 12.31 9.84
C GLN A 65 -4.32 10.97 9.77
N PRO A 66 -4.71 10.50 8.55
CA PRO A 66 -5.24 9.15 8.32
C PRO A 66 -4.29 7.98 8.64
N ARG A 67 -3.04 8.27 9.02
CA ARG A 67 -1.96 7.28 9.14
C ARG A 67 -2.05 6.41 10.40
N CYS A 68 -2.54 6.95 11.52
CA CYS A 68 -2.63 6.18 12.77
C CYS A 68 -3.75 5.11 12.70
N CYS A 69 -4.93 5.48 12.21
CA CYS A 69 -6.07 4.57 12.10
C CYS A 69 -5.84 3.43 11.10
N ARG A 70 -5.13 3.71 9.99
CA ARG A 70 -4.81 2.69 8.98
C ARG A 70 -3.87 1.62 9.54
N SER A 71 -2.85 2.02 10.31
CA SER A 71 -1.88 1.06 10.88
C SER A 71 -2.50 0.13 11.94
N VAL A 72 -3.42 0.65 12.76
CA VAL A 72 -4.11 -0.13 13.80
C VAL A 72 -5.12 -1.08 13.17
N LEU A 73 -5.90 -0.61 12.19
CA LEU A 73 -6.85 -1.44 11.47
C LEU A 73 -6.15 -2.54 10.65
N THR A 74 -5.04 -2.23 9.98
CA THR A 74 -4.23 -3.24 9.27
C THR A 74 -3.68 -4.29 10.23
N ARG A 75 -3.17 -3.90 11.42
CA ARG A 75 -2.70 -4.89 12.41
C ARG A 75 -3.82 -5.76 12.95
N PHE A 76 -5.00 -5.19 13.19
CA PHE A 76 -6.17 -5.94 13.67
C PHE A 76 -6.63 -6.96 12.62
N LEU A 77 -6.74 -6.55 11.35
CA LEU A 77 -7.10 -7.44 10.24
C LEU A 77 -6.05 -8.53 10.00
N LEU A 78 -4.75 -8.21 10.09
CA LEU A 78 -3.68 -9.20 9.97
C LEU A 78 -3.67 -10.21 11.13
N ARG A 79 -4.01 -9.78 12.36
CA ARG A 79 -4.08 -10.68 13.53
C ARG A 79 -5.31 -11.60 13.47
N GLY A 80 -6.48 -11.07 13.09
CA GLY A 80 -7.68 -11.87 12.87
C GLY A 80 -7.50 -12.90 11.76
N ARG A 81 -6.79 -12.52 10.68
CA ARG A 81 -6.41 -13.43 9.60
C ARG A 81 -5.48 -14.56 10.07
N ARG A 82 -4.46 -14.25 10.87
CA ARG A 82 -3.54 -15.27 11.42
C ARG A 82 -4.29 -16.32 12.27
N LEU A 83 -5.21 -15.89 13.12
CA LEU A 83 -5.98 -16.82 13.96
C LEU A 83 -6.92 -17.70 13.13
N ALA A 84 -7.48 -17.17 12.04
CA ALA A 84 -8.26 -17.97 11.09
C ALA A 84 -7.38 -18.96 10.30
N GLU A 85 -6.17 -18.56 9.92
CA GLU A 85 -5.20 -19.42 9.24
C GLU A 85 -4.70 -20.56 10.14
N GLU A 86 -4.44 -20.28 11.42
CA GLU A 86 -4.03 -21.29 12.42
C GLU A 86 -5.16 -22.29 12.69
N ALA A 87 -6.41 -21.83 12.84
CA ALA A 87 -7.56 -22.70 13.06
C ALA A 87 -7.91 -23.58 11.83
N TYR A 88 -7.60 -23.12 10.62
CA TYR A 88 -7.90 -23.85 9.38
C TYR A 88 -6.77 -24.81 8.96
N ALA A 89 -5.52 -24.54 9.40
CA ALA A 89 -4.37 -25.41 9.12
C ALA A 89 -4.43 -26.75 9.86
N ASP A 90 -5.05 -26.80 11.05
CA ASP A 90 -5.24 -28.04 11.81
C ASP A 90 -6.29 -28.98 11.17
N ASP A 91 -7.24 -28.46 10.39
CA ASP A 91 -8.33 -29.24 9.76
C ASP A 91 -7.96 -29.81 8.36
N LEU A 92 -6.79 -29.45 7.82
CA LEU A 92 -6.38 -29.73 6.43
C LEU A 92 -5.26 -30.75 6.24
N GLN A 93 -4.79 -31.43 7.29
CA GLN A 93 -3.72 -32.44 7.13
C GLN A 93 -4.09 -33.63 6.21
N GLU A 94 -5.36 -33.79 5.79
CA GLU A 94 -5.80 -34.96 4.98
C GLU A 94 -6.36 -34.68 3.58
N ARG A 95 -6.36 -33.45 3.03
CA ARG A 95 -6.95 -33.20 1.69
C ARG A 95 -6.01 -32.60 0.64
N ASP A 96 -5.80 -33.44 -0.37
CA ASP A 96 -5.55 -33.21 -1.81
C ASP A 96 -4.71 -32.00 -2.25
N LEU A 97 -3.65 -32.28 -3.03
CA LEU A 97 -2.65 -31.33 -3.55
C LEU A 97 -3.25 -30.28 -4.49
N SER A 98 -4.43 -30.54 -5.09
CA SER A 98 -5.17 -29.60 -5.93
C SER A 98 -5.62 -28.33 -5.17
N SER A 99 -5.87 -28.45 -3.86
CA SER A 99 -6.31 -27.36 -2.98
C SER A 99 -5.22 -26.29 -2.77
N ARG A 100 -3.95 -26.68 -2.84
CA ARG A 100 -2.81 -25.84 -2.46
C ARG A 100 -2.47 -24.79 -3.53
N ALA A 101 -2.62 -25.14 -4.80
CA ALA A 101 -2.49 -24.19 -5.91
C ALA A 101 -3.59 -23.11 -5.87
N GLN A 102 -4.83 -23.49 -5.53
CA GLN A 102 -5.94 -22.55 -5.35
C GLN A 102 -5.78 -21.64 -4.11
N MET A 103 -5.18 -22.16 -3.03
CA MET A 103 -4.81 -21.32 -1.87
C MET A 103 -3.75 -20.27 -2.22
N ASN A 104 -2.73 -20.62 -3.00
CA ASN A 104 -1.70 -19.66 -3.41
C ASN A 104 -2.27 -18.51 -4.26
N PHE A 105 -3.31 -18.79 -5.06
CA PHE A 105 -4.08 -17.79 -5.81
C PHE A 105 -4.82 -16.83 -4.86
N LEU A 106 -5.48 -17.36 -3.82
CA LEU A 106 -6.19 -16.55 -2.83
C LEU A 106 -5.27 -15.72 -1.92
N LEU A 107 -4.01 -16.13 -1.77
CA LEU A 107 -3.05 -15.48 -0.88
C LEU A 107 -2.30 -14.30 -1.53
N GLY A 108 -2.54 -14.01 -2.81
CA GLY A 108 -1.97 -12.84 -3.49
C GLY A 108 -0.50 -13.01 -3.90
N TYR A 109 -0.05 -14.25 -4.12
CA TYR A 109 1.33 -14.53 -4.53
C TYR A 109 1.59 -14.37 -6.03
N GLU A 110 0.57 -14.02 -6.82
CA GLU A 110 0.70 -13.80 -8.27
C GLU A 110 1.70 -12.69 -8.63
N ASP A 111 1.92 -11.75 -7.72
CA ASP A 111 2.83 -10.62 -7.91
C ASP A 111 4.31 -10.95 -7.67
N LEU A 112 4.63 -12.15 -7.16
CA LEU A 112 5.99 -12.56 -6.81
C LEU A 112 6.70 -13.25 -7.98
N THR A 113 7.01 -12.47 -9.01
CA THR A 113 7.74 -12.93 -10.20
C THR A 113 9.24 -12.67 -10.12
N GLU A 114 10.02 -13.36 -10.96
CA GLU A 114 11.47 -13.13 -11.04
C GLU A 114 11.77 -11.67 -11.37
N GLY A 115 12.75 -11.09 -10.67
CA GLY A 115 13.15 -9.71 -10.84
C GLY A 115 12.43 -8.72 -9.93
N LYS A 116 11.29 -9.09 -9.33
CA LYS A 116 10.55 -8.25 -8.38
C LYS A 116 11.33 -8.01 -7.11
N LEU A 117 11.13 -6.82 -6.56
CA LEU A 117 11.68 -6.43 -5.27
C LEU A 117 10.69 -6.79 -4.15
N VAL A 118 11.21 -7.29 -3.03
CA VAL A 118 10.44 -7.76 -1.88
C VAL A 118 11.07 -7.30 -0.58
N TYR A 119 10.26 -7.02 0.43
CA TYR A 119 10.73 -6.81 1.80
C TYR A 119 10.75 -8.12 2.58
N TRP A 120 11.83 -8.33 3.32
CA TRP A 120 11.91 -9.41 4.31
C TRP A 120 11.04 -9.09 5.52
N MET A 121 10.04 -9.93 5.83
CA MET A 121 9.08 -9.64 6.89
C MET A 121 9.42 -10.30 8.22
N ASN A 122 10.27 -11.33 8.20
CA ASN A 122 10.74 -11.99 9.41
C ASN A 122 12.00 -11.30 9.96
N ALA A 123 12.38 -11.62 11.20
CA ALA A 123 13.67 -11.24 11.76
C ALA A 123 14.47 -12.52 11.95
N ASP A 124 15.49 -12.72 11.12
CA ASP A 124 16.48 -13.79 11.31
C ASP A 124 17.85 -13.13 11.55
N LYS A 125 18.81 -13.89 12.06
CA LYS A 125 20.14 -13.40 12.42
C LYS A 125 20.91 -12.85 11.22
N ASP A 126 20.60 -13.34 10.02
CA ASP A 126 21.38 -13.06 8.81
C ASP A 126 20.80 -11.94 7.93
N VAL A 127 19.50 -11.61 8.08
CA VAL A 127 18.80 -10.63 7.24
C VAL A 127 17.93 -9.74 8.11
N ASP A 128 18.15 -8.44 8.00
CA ASP A 128 17.42 -7.46 8.79
C ASP A 128 15.95 -7.41 8.36
N ARG A 129 15.05 -7.26 9.34
CA ARG A 129 13.63 -7.06 9.04
C ARG A 129 13.43 -5.78 8.22
N ASN A 130 12.65 -5.88 7.15
CA ASN A 130 12.42 -4.88 6.11
C ASN A 130 13.64 -4.60 5.20
N GLU A 131 14.63 -5.48 5.18
CA GLU A 131 15.65 -5.45 4.13
C GLU A 131 15.01 -5.72 2.76
N LEU A 132 15.45 -4.98 1.75
CA LEU A 132 14.95 -5.10 0.38
C LEU A 132 15.74 -6.21 -0.33
N GLY A 133 15.03 -7.21 -0.84
CA GLY A 133 15.58 -8.30 -1.64
C GLY A 133 15.07 -8.26 -3.06
N LYS A 134 15.74 -9.00 -3.95
CA LYS A 134 15.29 -9.24 -5.33
C LYS A 134 15.04 -10.73 -5.53
N ILE A 135 13.87 -11.08 -6.05
CA ILE A 135 13.58 -12.46 -6.45
C ILE A 135 14.46 -12.80 -7.65
N THR A 136 15.30 -13.81 -7.51
CA THR A 136 16.24 -14.25 -8.55
C THR A 136 15.84 -15.55 -9.23
N GLN A 137 14.94 -16.32 -8.61
CA GLN A 137 14.41 -17.54 -9.20
C GLN A 137 13.05 -17.82 -8.59
N VAL A 138 12.08 -18.10 -9.46
CA VAL A 138 10.79 -18.71 -9.10
C VAL A 138 10.88 -20.17 -9.54
N PRO A 139 10.81 -21.16 -8.63
CA PRO A 139 10.83 -22.56 -9.03
C PRO A 139 9.66 -22.87 -9.96
N GLY A 140 9.92 -23.60 -11.04
CA GLY A 140 8.87 -24.05 -11.96
C GLY A 140 7.97 -25.12 -11.35
N ASP A 141 8.51 -25.94 -10.43
CA ASP A 141 7.71 -26.89 -9.64
C ASP A 141 7.25 -26.20 -8.35
N TYR A 142 5.95 -25.88 -8.32
CA TYR A 142 5.25 -25.31 -7.18
C TYR A 142 5.31 -26.18 -5.90
N ASP A 143 5.77 -27.43 -6.02
CA ASP A 143 5.79 -28.43 -4.94
C ASP A 143 6.64 -28.04 -3.73
N LYS A 144 7.60 -27.11 -3.88
CA LYS A 144 8.35 -26.58 -2.73
C LYS A 144 7.95 -25.17 -2.32
N GLY A 145 7.25 -24.42 -3.17
CA GLY A 145 6.73 -23.08 -2.83
C GLY A 145 7.77 -22.14 -2.20
N VAL A 146 9.04 -22.23 -2.57
CA VAL A 146 10.15 -21.47 -1.96
C VAL A 146 10.84 -20.63 -3.04
N LEU A 147 10.93 -19.32 -2.84
CA LEU A 147 11.54 -18.38 -3.77
C LEU A 147 13.02 -18.17 -3.43
N LEU A 148 13.88 -18.05 -4.44
CA LEU A 148 15.29 -17.70 -4.21
C LEU A 148 15.43 -16.19 -4.24
N VAL A 149 15.63 -15.56 -3.08
CA VAL A 149 15.72 -14.11 -2.94
C VAL A 149 17.17 -13.71 -2.65
N LYS A 150 17.70 -12.74 -3.40
CA LYS A 150 18.99 -12.12 -3.13
C LYS A 150 18.81 -10.90 -2.22
N PHE A 151 19.41 -10.94 -1.04
CA PHE A 151 19.60 -9.82 -0.11
C PHE A 151 21.06 -9.36 -0.10
N SER A 152 21.42 -8.43 0.79
CA SER A 152 22.80 -7.99 0.98
C SER A 152 23.71 -9.09 1.53
N ALA A 153 23.17 -9.95 2.41
CA ALA A 153 23.92 -11.03 3.04
C ALA A 153 24.14 -12.25 2.14
N GLY A 154 23.37 -12.40 1.05
CA GLY A 154 23.46 -13.56 0.17
C GLY A 154 22.14 -13.90 -0.53
N LYS A 155 22.06 -15.12 -1.06
CA LYS A 155 20.83 -15.67 -1.66
C LYS A 155 20.23 -16.69 -0.70
N PHE A 156 18.94 -16.55 -0.43
CA PHE A 156 18.25 -17.40 0.53
C PHE A 156 17.00 -18.02 -0.09
N PRO A 157 16.75 -19.32 0.15
CA PRO A 157 15.49 -19.96 -0.17
C PRO A 157 14.44 -19.55 0.87
N ILE A 158 13.42 -18.81 0.44
CA ILE A 158 12.41 -18.20 1.32
C ILE A 158 10.99 -18.58 0.90
N GLU A 159 10.16 -18.98 1.86
CA GLU A 159 8.73 -19.17 1.62
C GLU A 159 8.03 -17.81 1.39
N PRO A 160 7.16 -17.69 0.36
CA PRO A 160 6.41 -16.48 0.02
C PRO A 160 5.69 -15.79 1.18
N ARG A 161 5.20 -16.55 2.17
CA ARG A 161 4.51 -15.99 3.35
C ARG A 161 5.36 -15.05 4.21
N TRP A 162 6.69 -15.11 4.07
CA TRP A 162 7.64 -14.24 4.77
C TRP A 162 8.09 -13.05 3.93
N LEU A 163 7.55 -12.90 2.73
CA LEU A 163 7.87 -11.83 1.80
C LEU A 163 6.66 -10.90 1.65
N CYS A 164 6.95 -9.62 1.51
CA CYS A 164 5.97 -8.63 1.08
C CYS A 164 6.48 -8.01 -0.22
N ALA A 165 5.65 -7.90 -1.25
CA ALA A 165 6.03 -7.16 -2.45
C ALA A 165 6.40 -5.72 -2.06
N ALA A 166 7.54 -5.24 -2.54
CA ALA A 166 7.94 -3.88 -2.25
C ALA A 166 7.12 -2.90 -3.09
N ASP A 167 6.65 -1.79 -2.51
CA ASP A 167 6.00 -0.72 -3.27
C ASP A 167 6.98 -0.08 -4.29
N ILE A 168 8.27 -0.09 -3.95
CA ILE A 168 9.35 0.40 -4.81
C ILE A 168 9.81 -0.75 -5.70
N GLN A 169 9.49 -0.66 -6.98
CA GLN A 169 9.92 -1.62 -8.02
C GLN A 169 10.88 -0.95 -9.00
N VAL A 170 11.61 -1.74 -9.77
CA VAL A 170 12.39 -1.21 -10.91
C VAL A 170 11.44 -0.58 -11.93
N GLY A 171 11.77 0.62 -12.39
CA GLY A 171 10.93 1.47 -13.24
C GLY A 171 9.91 2.32 -12.48
N ALA A 172 9.81 2.18 -11.14
CA ALA A 172 8.91 3.00 -10.35
C ALA A 172 9.45 4.43 -10.21
N PHE A 173 8.54 5.39 -10.21
CA PHE A 173 8.85 6.79 -9.95
C PHE A 173 8.86 7.05 -8.43
N VAL A 174 9.90 7.70 -7.94
CA VAL A 174 10.11 7.97 -6.51
C VAL A 174 10.53 9.42 -6.28
N GLN A 175 10.27 9.91 -5.08
CA GLN A 175 10.73 11.19 -4.56
C GLN A 175 11.68 10.94 -3.39
N VAL A 176 12.70 11.77 -3.26
CA VAL A 176 13.64 11.70 -2.14
C VAL A 176 13.08 12.53 -0.98
N ALA A 177 12.92 11.90 0.18
CA ALA A 177 12.42 12.56 1.38
C ALA A 177 13.37 13.68 1.84
N GLY A 178 12.85 14.90 1.92
CA GLY A 178 13.58 16.06 2.44
C GLY A 178 14.25 16.94 1.38
N ASP A 179 14.26 16.55 0.12
CA ASP A 179 14.66 17.43 -0.98
C ASP A 179 13.48 18.35 -1.38
N SER A 180 13.79 19.54 -1.89
CA SER A 180 12.77 20.54 -2.22
C SER A 180 11.82 20.07 -3.34
N ASP A 181 10.65 19.68 -2.87
CA ASP A 181 9.29 19.57 -3.38
C ASP A 181 8.95 18.98 -4.77
N GLU A 182 9.84 18.85 -5.76
CA GLU A 182 9.35 18.41 -7.09
C GLU A 182 10.29 17.53 -7.92
N VAL A 183 11.43 17.10 -7.40
CA VAL A 183 12.34 16.23 -8.17
C VAL A 183 11.90 14.78 -8.04
N ILE A 184 11.41 14.22 -9.15
CA ILE A 184 11.10 12.79 -9.28
C ILE A 184 12.29 12.10 -9.94
N GLY A 185 12.63 10.91 -9.43
CA GLY A 185 13.57 10.00 -10.06
C GLY A 185 12.94 8.65 -10.41
N GLU A 186 13.61 7.88 -11.25
CA GLU A 186 13.20 6.53 -11.63
C GLU A 186 14.13 5.49 -10.98
N VAL A 187 13.56 4.47 -10.36
CA VAL A 187 14.33 3.36 -9.79
C VAL A 187 14.90 2.51 -10.92
N LYS A 188 16.21 2.52 -11.13
CA LYS A 188 16.86 1.69 -12.17
C LYS A 188 17.23 0.31 -11.66
N ARG A 189 17.77 0.23 -10.45
CA ARG A 189 18.23 -1.04 -9.84
C ARG A 189 18.36 -0.93 -8.33
N VAL A 190 18.57 -2.07 -7.69
CA VAL A 190 18.89 -2.17 -6.26
C VAL A 190 20.27 -2.77 -6.12
N ASP A 191 21.17 -2.04 -5.48
CA ASP A 191 22.54 -2.48 -5.18
C ASP A 191 22.53 -3.19 -3.83
N ASP A 192 22.73 -4.51 -3.90
CA ASP A 192 22.91 -5.41 -2.75
C ASP A 192 21.88 -5.21 -1.61
N GLY A 193 20.63 -4.88 -1.94
CA GLY A 193 19.53 -4.74 -0.97
C GLY A 193 19.61 -3.56 0.01
N LYS A 194 20.74 -2.87 0.08
CA LYS A 194 20.99 -1.76 1.01
C LYS A 194 20.69 -0.40 0.38
N GLU A 195 21.00 -0.26 -0.90
CA GLU A 195 20.86 1.00 -1.63
C GLU A 195 20.05 0.78 -2.91
N VAL A 196 19.23 1.76 -3.23
CA VAL A 196 18.45 1.82 -4.46
C VAL A 196 19.10 2.87 -5.33
N VAL A 197 19.44 2.49 -6.56
CA VAL A 197 19.95 3.41 -7.56
C VAL A 197 18.76 4.03 -8.28
N VAL A 198 18.64 5.33 -8.14
CA VAL A 198 17.58 6.14 -8.72
C VAL A 198 18.22 7.10 -9.70
N GLU A 199 17.75 7.09 -10.94
CA GLU A 199 18.12 8.09 -11.95
C GLU A 199 17.34 9.36 -11.65
N VAL A 200 18.07 10.41 -11.26
CA VAL A 200 17.53 11.73 -10.96
C VAL A 200 18.21 12.69 -11.90
N LYS A 201 17.43 13.33 -12.78
CA LYS A 201 17.94 14.31 -13.76
C LYS A 201 19.02 13.76 -14.70
N GLY A 202 18.91 12.48 -15.07
CA GLY A 202 19.89 11.79 -15.93
C GLY A 202 21.15 11.30 -15.20
N GLU A 203 21.24 11.48 -13.88
CA GLU A 203 22.36 11.00 -13.06
C GLU A 203 21.91 9.87 -12.12
N ASP A 204 22.68 8.79 -12.08
CA ASP A 204 22.47 7.69 -11.14
C ASP A 204 22.88 8.13 -9.72
N GLN A 205 21.92 8.19 -8.80
CA GLN A 205 22.15 8.51 -7.39
C GLN A 205 21.72 7.35 -6.49
N LYS A 206 22.46 7.11 -5.42
CA LYS A 206 22.21 6.01 -4.48
C LYS A 206 21.49 6.49 -3.23
N TYR A 207 20.39 5.83 -2.90
CA TYR A 207 19.60 6.16 -1.71
C TYR A 207 19.27 4.92 -0.90
N LYS A 208 19.16 5.09 0.43
CA LYS A 208 18.55 4.06 1.27
C LYS A 208 17.05 3.98 0.98
N PRO A 209 16.43 2.79 0.90
CA PRO A 209 14.99 2.64 0.63
C PRO A 209 14.10 3.53 1.52
N LYS A 210 14.46 3.69 2.80
CA LYS A 210 13.71 4.51 3.78
C LYS A 210 13.67 6.01 3.44
N LYS A 211 14.56 6.50 2.59
CA LYS A 211 14.58 7.89 2.11
C LYS A 211 13.76 8.08 0.84
N LEU A 212 13.26 7.01 0.24
CA LEU A 212 12.47 7.07 -0.97
C LEU A 212 10.98 7.00 -0.62
N ILE A 213 10.22 7.90 -1.21
CA ILE A 213 8.77 7.95 -1.14
C ILE A 213 8.27 7.62 -2.55
N LEU A 214 7.33 6.69 -2.66
CA LEU A 214 6.73 6.38 -3.97
C LEU A 214 6.02 7.64 -4.49
N CYS A 215 6.27 7.99 -5.76
CA CYS A 215 5.57 9.10 -6.39
C CYS A 215 4.09 8.72 -6.58
N ASP A 216 3.18 9.68 -6.38
CA ASP A 216 1.75 9.49 -6.61
C ASP A 216 1.40 9.17 -8.08
N PHE A 217 2.34 9.45 -8.99
CA PHE A 217 2.24 9.16 -10.42
C PHE A 217 3.24 8.07 -10.80
N GLN A 218 2.72 6.96 -11.30
CA GLN A 218 3.49 5.86 -11.84
C GLN A 218 3.24 5.73 -13.35
N PRO A 219 4.15 5.09 -14.10
CA PRO A 219 3.92 4.82 -15.50
C PRO A 219 2.60 4.09 -15.77
N GLU A 220 2.01 4.37 -16.94
CA GLU A 220 0.73 3.83 -17.41
C GLU A 220 -0.50 4.32 -16.62
N MET A 221 -0.32 5.11 -15.55
CA MET A 221 -1.43 5.72 -14.83
C MET A 221 -2.14 6.80 -15.66
N LEU A 222 -3.43 6.91 -15.45
CA LEU A 222 -4.30 7.92 -16.03
C LEU A 222 -4.30 9.19 -15.17
N VAL A 223 -4.14 10.35 -15.81
CA VAL A 223 -4.08 11.64 -15.14
C VAL A 223 -4.91 12.69 -15.87
N PHE A 224 -5.37 13.68 -15.14
CA PHE A 224 -5.98 14.89 -15.68
C PHE A 224 -5.01 16.06 -15.56
N TRP A 225 -4.96 16.88 -16.61
CA TRP A 225 -4.26 18.15 -16.53
C TRP A 225 -5.14 19.22 -15.88
N THR A 226 -4.59 19.96 -14.90
CA THR A 226 -5.36 20.93 -14.11
C THR A 226 -5.46 22.32 -14.74
N LYS A 227 -4.58 22.64 -15.68
CA LYS A 227 -4.54 23.91 -16.44
C LYS A 227 -5.09 23.70 -17.85
N ALA A 228 -4.98 24.71 -18.72
CA ALA A 228 -5.35 24.64 -20.14
C ALA A 228 -4.33 25.39 -20.98
N ASP A 229 -4.17 24.98 -22.24
CA ASP A 229 -3.53 25.73 -23.30
C ASP A 229 -4.24 25.44 -24.64
N ASP A 230 -3.71 25.97 -25.75
CA ASP A 230 -4.30 25.80 -27.09
C ASP A 230 -4.24 24.34 -27.58
N ASP A 231 -3.34 23.53 -27.02
CA ASP A 231 -3.13 22.14 -27.43
C ASP A 231 -3.99 21.17 -26.61
N ILE A 232 -4.06 21.37 -25.30
CA ILE A 232 -4.65 20.46 -24.32
C ILE A 232 -5.72 21.22 -23.49
N PRO A 233 -7.00 20.86 -23.63
CA PRO A 233 -8.04 21.42 -22.78
C PRO A 233 -7.86 21.05 -21.31
N ARG A 234 -8.39 21.89 -20.41
CA ARG A 234 -8.45 21.57 -18.97
C ARG A 234 -9.22 20.29 -18.72
N GLY A 235 -8.69 19.44 -17.83
CA GLY A 235 -9.32 18.18 -17.45
C GLY A 235 -9.22 17.11 -18.53
N HIS A 236 -8.40 17.29 -19.57
CA HIS A 236 -8.19 16.25 -20.55
C HIS A 236 -7.42 15.07 -19.94
N LEU A 237 -7.79 13.86 -20.36
CA LEU A 237 -7.21 12.62 -19.87
C LEU A 237 -5.90 12.33 -20.60
N GLY A 238 -4.84 12.06 -19.85
CA GLY A 238 -3.54 11.65 -20.36
C GLY A 238 -3.05 10.37 -19.69
N VAL A 239 -2.04 9.74 -20.29
CA VAL A 239 -1.37 8.54 -19.79
C VAL A 239 0.07 8.88 -19.44
N VAL A 240 0.50 8.55 -18.22
CA VAL A 240 1.90 8.72 -17.79
C VAL A 240 2.80 7.75 -18.56
N LEU A 241 3.91 8.23 -19.13
CA LEU A 241 4.88 7.42 -19.86
C LEU A 241 6.08 7.01 -18.97
N LYS A 242 6.74 5.90 -19.31
CA LYS A 242 8.01 5.43 -18.71
C LYS A 242 9.21 6.25 -19.22
N ASP A 243 9.19 7.57 -18.98
CA ASP A 243 10.24 8.50 -19.43
C ASP A 243 10.24 9.75 -18.53
N LEU A 244 11.28 9.89 -17.70
CA LEU A 244 11.58 11.11 -16.96
C LEU A 244 12.69 11.87 -17.68
N ASN A 245 12.64 13.20 -17.64
CA ASN A 245 13.70 14.03 -18.21
C ASN A 245 14.74 14.47 -17.17
N ASP A 246 15.76 15.18 -17.65
CA ASP A 246 16.81 15.83 -16.85
C ASP A 246 16.29 16.86 -15.82
N SER A 247 14.98 17.15 -15.80
CA SER A 247 14.38 18.04 -14.81
C SER A 247 13.49 17.31 -13.78
N GLY A 248 13.36 15.99 -13.87
CA GLY A 248 12.49 15.20 -12.99
C GLY A 248 10.99 15.44 -13.22
N ARG A 249 10.60 15.85 -14.43
CA ARG A 249 9.20 16.07 -14.81
C ARG A 249 8.56 14.81 -15.38
N VAL A 250 7.28 14.62 -15.09
CA VAL A 250 6.49 13.49 -15.57
C VAL A 250 6.08 13.73 -17.02
N LYS A 251 6.43 12.81 -17.92
CA LYS A 251 5.96 12.85 -19.31
C LYS A 251 4.58 12.19 -19.42
N VAL A 252 3.63 12.90 -19.99
CA VAL A 252 2.25 12.45 -20.15
C VAL A 252 1.86 12.52 -21.62
N LYS A 253 1.30 11.44 -22.15
CA LYS A 253 0.76 11.33 -23.50
C LYS A 253 -0.72 11.72 -23.50
N PHE A 254 -1.06 12.70 -24.32
CA PHE A 254 -2.45 13.08 -24.66
C PHE A 254 -2.71 12.75 -26.14
N PRO A 255 -3.96 12.86 -26.63
CA PRO A 255 -4.28 12.49 -28.01
C PRO A 255 -3.44 13.20 -29.09
N LYS A 256 -3.08 14.46 -28.86
CA LYS A 256 -2.32 15.27 -29.82
C LYS A 256 -0.79 15.16 -29.69
N GLY A 257 -0.26 14.47 -28.69
CA GLY A 257 1.19 14.46 -28.45
C GLY A 257 1.61 14.04 -27.05
N SER A 258 2.78 14.50 -26.61
CA SER A 258 3.28 14.24 -25.26
C SER A 258 3.98 15.47 -24.70
N TRP A 259 3.66 15.79 -23.44
CA TRP A 259 4.14 16.98 -22.74
C TRP A 259 4.69 16.58 -21.38
N ARG A 260 5.43 17.50 -20.74
CA ARG A 260 6.08 17.25 -19.45
C ARG A 260 5.55 18.19 -18.38
N PHE A 261 5.05 17.60 -17.30
CA PHE A 261 4.37 18.32 -16.23
C PHE A 261 5.13 18.19 -14.93
N LYS A 262 5.03 19.22 -14.10
CA LYS A 262 5.32 19.05 -12.68
C LYS A 262 4.23 18.17 -12.06
N PRO A 263 4.55 17.33 -11.08
CA PRO A 263 3.53 16.54 -10.38
C PRO A 263 2.41 17.40 -9.78
N SER A 264 2.69 18.65 -9.38
CA SER A 264 1.70 19.62 -8.90
C SER A 264 0.71 20.13 -9.97
N GLU A 265 0.97 19.91 -11.26
CA GLU A 265 0.14 20.39 -12.38
C GLU A 265 -0.86 19.34 -12.89
N ILE A 266 -0.72 18.10 -12.44
CA ILE A 266 -1.56 16.98 -12.85
C ILE A 266 -2.25 16.36 -11.62
N VAL A 267 -3.39 15.73 -11.85
CA VAL A 267 -4.15 15.03 -10.80
C VAL A 267 -4.43 13.63 -11.27
N ARG A 268 -4.32 12.65 -10.38
CA ARG A 268 -4.64 11.26 -10.68
C ARG A 268 -6.12 11.13 -11.08
N ALA A 269 -6.40 10.47 -12.20
CA ALA A 269 -7.77 10.18 -12.59
C ALA A 269 -8.43 9.22 -11.58
N PRO A 270 -9.72 9.38 -11.25
CA PRO A 270 -10.43 8.47 -10.33
C PRO A 270 -10.45 7.03 -10.82
N ILE A 271 -10.46 6.83 -12.13
CA ILE A 271 -10.39 5.51 -12.78
C ILE A 271 -8.94 5.28 -13.22
N GLN A 272 -8.39 4.13 -12.88
CA GLN A 272 -7.07 3.67 -13.33
C GLN A 272 -7.22 2.36 -14.10
N PRO A 273 -6.24 2.00 -14.95
CA PRO A 273 -6.17 0.67 -15.52
C PRO A 273 -6.27 -0.39 -14.42
N GLN A 274 -6.91 -1.52 -14.71
CA GLN A 274 -7.12 -2.64 -13.78
C GLN A 274 -7.98 -2.31 -12.54
N SER A 275 -8.59 -1.13 -12.48
CA SER A 275 -9.58 -0.81 -11.45
C SER A 275 -10.96 -1.32 -11.84
N TYR A 276 -11.66 -1.95 -10.90
CA TYR A 276 -13.06 -2.29 -11.06
C TYR A 276 -13.92 -1.03 -10.95
N VAL A 277 -14.91 -0.91 -11.83
CA VAL A 277 -15.90 0.18 -11.81
C VAL A 277 -17.30 -0.39 -11.66
N GLN A 278 -18.14 0.30 -10.93
CA GLN A 278 -19.57 0.03 -10.90
C GLN A 278 -20.25 0.99 -11.88
N TRP A 279 -21.04 0.44 -12.81
CA TRP A 279 -21.92 1.23 -13.66
C TRP A 279 -23.32 1.28 -13.04
N THR A 280 -24.01 2.39 -13.24
CA THR A 280 -25.41 2.62 -12.84
C THR A 280 -26.28 2.77 -14.07
#